data_AF-A0A4Q3TIX5-F1
#
_entry.id   AF-A0A4Q3TIX5-F1
#
_cell.length_a   1.000
_cell.length_b   1.000
_cell.length_c   1.000
_cell.angle_alpha   90.00
_cell.angle_beta   90.00
_cell.angle_gamma   90.00
#
_symmetry.space_group_name_H-M   'P 1'
#
loop_
_entity.id
_entity.type
_entity.pdbx_description
1 polymer ?
#
loop_
_entity_poly.entity_id
_entity_poly.type
_entity_poly.pdbx_seq_one_letter_code
_entity_poly.pdbx_strand_id
1 'polypeptide(L)'
;MNQEMSMLQLVLNASWVVQLVMLLLVGVSIASWAAIFRKLFALKRVKSLNDEFEKEFWSGTSLNDLFASAAQNARSSGPMERIFASGMREYQKLRERRVTDASTLMDGARRAMRASYQREVDVVETNLSFLASVGSVSPYVGLFGTVWG
;
A
#
# COMPACT_ATOMS: atom_id res chain seq x y z
N MET A 1 -5.41 51.29 19.23
CA MET A 1 -6.35 50.16 19.07
C MET A 1 -5.68 49.16 18.14
N ASN A 2 -5.47 47.97 18.68
CA ASN A 2 -4.54 46.93 18.27
C ASN A 2 -4.44 46.73 16.75
N GLN A 3 -3.22 46.83 16.23
CA GLN A 3 -2.88 46.25 14.94
C GLN A 3 -3.03 44.73 15.08
N GLU A 4 -4.22 44.23 14.80
CA GLU A 4 -4.38 42.86 14.34
C GLU A 4 -3.68 42.79 12.97
N MET A 5 -2.35 42.65 13.00
CA MET A 5 -1.59 42.25 11.82
C MET A 5 -2.16 40.90 11.43
N SER A 6 -3.10 40.90 10.50
CA SER A 6 -3.74 39.69 10.01
C SER A 6 -2.66 38.75 9.54
N MET A 7 -2.75 37.46 9.87
CA MET A 7 -1.79 36.43 9.43
C MET A 7 -1.55 36.51 7.91
N LEU A 8 -2.59 36.87 7.17
CA LEU A 8 -2.53 37.12 5.73
C LEU A 8 -1.67 38.34 5.35
N GLN A 9 -1.74 39.44 6.11
CA GLN A 9 -0.89 40.61 5.87
C GLN A 9 0.59 40.32 6.14
N LEU A 10 0.92 39.51 7.15
CA LEU A 10 2.30 39.08 7.39
C LEU A 10 2.85 38.25 6.22
N VAL A 11 2.03 37.34 5.68
CA VAL A 11 2.37 36.54 4.50
C VAL A 11 2.50 37.40 3.23
N LEU A 12 1.57 38.35 3.03
CA LEU A 12 1.55 39.22 1.85
C LEU A 12 2.72 40.21 1.82
N ASN A 13 3.25 40.60 2.99
CA ASN A 13 4.43 41.45 3.10
C ASN A 13 5.75 40.67 3.04
N ALA A 14 5.73 39.33 3.05
CA ALA A 14 6.93 38.51 2.90
C ALA A 14 7.46 38.55 1.45
N SER A 15 8.74 38.22 1.26
CA SER A 15 9.33 38.14 -0.08
C SER A 15 8.59 37.12 -0.95
N TRP A 16 8.58 37.33 -2.28
CA TRP A 16 7.90 36.45 -3.23
C TRP A 16 8.38 34.98 -3.12
N VAL A 17 9.64 34.77 -2.73
CA VAL A 17 10.23 33.45 -2.50
C VAL A 17 9.57 32.77 -1.29
N VAL A 18 9.40 33.49 -0.17
CA VAL A 18 8.75 32.97 1.04
C VAL A 18 7.29 32.61 0.77
N GLN A 19 6.58 33.44 0.01
CA GLN A 19 5.21 33.15 -0.42
C GLN A 19 5.11 31.87 -1.26
N LEU A 20 6.04 31.66 -2.20
CA LEU A 20 6.11 30.45 -3.02
C LEU A 20 6.40 29.21 -2.16
N VAL A 21 7.35 29.30 -1.21
CA VAL A 21 7.66 28.21 -0.28
C VAL A 21 6.44 27.82 0.55
N MET A 22 5.72 28.79 1.12
CA MET A 22 4.50 28.51 1.89
C MET A 22 3.40 27.89 1.02
N LEU A 23 3.18 28.41 -0.19
CA LEU A 23 2.21 27.85 -1.13
C LEU A 23 2.55 26.39 -1.49
N LEU A 24 3.83 26.10 -1.75
CA LEU A 24 4.31 24.75 -2.01
C LEU A 24 4.06 23.83 -0.82
N LEU A 25 4.39 24.25 0.41
CA LEU A 25 4.17 23.46 1.62
C LEU A 25 2.68 23.16 1.85
N VAL A 26 1.80 24.11 1.58
CA VAL A 26 0.34 23.90 1.63
C VAL A 26 -0.09 22.87 0.58
N GLY A 27 0.38 22.99 -0.67
CA GLY A 27 0.07 22.03 -1.73
C GLY A 27 0.53 20.61 -1.39
N VAL A 28 1.75 20.47 -0.87
CA VAL A 28 2.33 19.19 -0.41
C VAL A 28 1.55 18.61 0.78
N SER A 29 1.07 19.45 1.69
CA SER A 29 0.22 19.03 2.82
C SER A 29 -1.09 18.41 2.34
N ILE A 30 -1.78 19.08 1.40
CA ILE A 30 -3.03 18.57 0.81
C ILE A 30 -2.78 17.23 0.08
N ALA A 31 -1.71 17.14 -0.71
CA ALA A 31 -1.33 15.91 -1.40
C ALA A 31 -1.03 14.76 -0.41
N SER A 32 -0.38 15.06 0.71
CA SER A 32 -0.08 14.09 1.76
C SER A 32 -1.35 13.54 2.41
N TRP A 33 -2.30 14.41 2.77
CA TRP A 33 -3.60 13.98 3.30
C TRP A 33 -4.37 13.10 2.32
N ALA A 34 -4.41 13.48 1.04
CA ALA A 34 -5.04 12.67 -0.01
C ALA A 34 -4.39 11.27 -0.10
N ALA A 35 -3.06 11.20 -0.04
CA ALA A 35 -2.33 9.94 -0.06
C ALA A 35 -2.60 9.08 1.20
N ILE A 36 -2.65 9.70 2.39
CA ILE A 36 -2.98 9.03 3.67
C ILE A 36 -4.37 8.40 3.59
N PHE A 37 -5.40 9.18 3.23
CA PHE A 37 -6.76 8.67 3.16
C PHE A 37 -6.90 7.53 2.14
N ARG A 38 -6.34 7.70 0.94
CA ARG A 38 -6.31 6.65 -0.08
C ARG A 38 -5.69 5.36 0.47
N LYS A 39 -4.59 5.47 1.22
CA LYS A 39 -3.91 4.31 1.81
C LYS A 39 -4.74 3.64 2.90
N LEU A 40 -5.36 4.42 3.77
CA LEU A 40 -6.25 3.92 4.82
C LEU A 40 -7.41 3.11 4.24
N PHE A 41 -8.07 3.60 3.19
CA PHE A 41 -9.15 2.88 2.53
C PHE A 41 -8.66 1.60 1.84
N ALA A 42 -7.51 1.66 1.16
CA ALA A 42 -6.92 0.48 0.53
C ALA A 42 -6.59 -0.62 1.55
N LEU A 43 -5.96 -0.26 2.68
CA LEU A 43 -5.63 -1.21 3.75
C LEU A 43 -6.88 -1.80 4.41
N LYS A 44 -7.91 -0.98 4.66
CA LYS A 44 -9.20 -1.47 5.18
C LYS A 44 -9.85 -2.48 4.25
N ARG A 45 -9.83 -2.21 2.93
CA ARG A 45 -10.35 -3.14 1.92
C ARG A 45 -9.57 -4.45 1.90
N VAL A 46 -8.24 -4.38 1.89
CA VAL A 46 -7.37 -5.57 1.95
C VAL A 46 -7.66 -6.39 3.20
N LYS A 47 -7.77 -5.75 4.36
CA LYS A 47 -8.10 -6.43 5.61
C LYS A 47 -9.44 -7.15 5.54
N SER A 48 -10.49 -6.48 5.06
CA SER A 48 -11.81 -7.09 4.92
C SER A 48 -11.80 -8.32 4.02
N LEU A 49 -11.12 -8.25 2.87
CA LEU A 49 -11.04 -9.37 1.92
C LEU A 49 -10.24 -10.54 2.50
N ASN A 50 -9.16 -10.27 3.23
CA ASN A 50 -8.39 -11.30 3.90
C ASN A 50 -9.19 -11.97 5.02
N ASP A 51 -9.90 -11.18 5.85
CA ASP A 51 -10.74 -11.70 6.94
C ASP A 51 -11.90 -12.57 6.40
N GLU A 52 -12.42 -12.28 5.19
CA GLU A 52 -13.43 -13.09 4.52
C GLU A 52 -12.86 -14.42 4.01
N PHE A 53 -11.74 -14.37 3.28
CA PHE A 53 -11.05 -15.56 2.79
C PHE A 53 -10.59 -16.47 3.93
N GLU A 54 -10.07 -15.90 5.02
CA GLU A 54 -9.62 -16.65 6.18
C GLU A 54 -10.78 -17.45 6.81
N LYS A 55 -11.97 -16.86 6.92
CA LYS A 55 -13.16 -17.58 7.42
C LYS A 55 -13.52 -18.77 6.53
N GLU A 56 -13.49 -18.59 5.22
CA GLU A 56 -13.78 -19.68 4.26
C GLU A 56 -12.70 -20.76 4.27
N PHE A 57 -11.44 -20.37 4.47
CA PHE A 57 -10.33 -21.30 4.61
C PHE A 57 -10.48 -22.18 5.85
N TRP A 58 -10.93 -21.61 6.97
CA TRP A 58 -11.13 -22.34 8.23
C TRP A 58 -12.49 -23.03 8.36
N SER A 59 -13.46 -22.77 7.48
CA SER A 59 -14.80 -23.37 7.54
C SER A 59 -14.84 -24.85 7.15
N GLY A 60 -13.71 -25.44 6.77
CA GLY A 60 -13.61 -26.84 6.32
C GLY A 60 -13.92 -27.05 4.85
N THR A 61 -14.01 -25.98 4.06
CA THR A 61 -14.13 -26.03 2.59
C THR A 61 -12.90 -26.73 2.01
N SER A 62 -13.08 -27.55 0.97
CA SER A 62 -11.94 -28.25 0.37
C SER A 62 -10.98 -27.26 -0.30
N LEU A 63 -9.67 -27.52 -0.21
CA LEU A 63 -8.65 -26.66 -0.82
C LEU A 63 -8.81 -26.53 -2.35
N ASN A 64 -9.39 -27.55 -2.99
CA ASN A 64 -9.66 -27.51 -4.42
C ASN A 64 -10.85 -26.59 -4.75
N ASP A 65 -11.89 -26.60 -3.91
CA ASP A 65 -13.05 -25.71 -4.08
C ASP A 65 -12.64 -24.24 -3.83
N LEU A 66 -11.86 -23.99 -2.77
CA LEU A 66 -11.27 -22.67 -2.50
C LEU A 66 -10.43 -22.17 -3.68
N PHE A 67 -9.65 -23.07 -4.30
CA PHE A 67 -8.85 -22.74 -5.47
C PHE A 67 -9.72 -22.44 -6.69
N ALA A 68 -10.80 -23.19 -6.90
CA ALA A 68 -11.74 -22.95 -7.99
C ALA A 68 -12.45 -21.59 -7.83
N SER A 69 -12.91 -21.27 -6.62
CA SER A 69 -13.49 -19.96 -6.27
C SER A 69 -12.48 -18.83 -6.52
N ALA A 70 -11.23 -19.00 -6.07
CA ALA A 70 -10.18 -18.03 -6.27
C ALA A 70 -9.79 -17.83 -7.75
N ALA A 71 -9.88 -18.89 -8.56
CA ALA A 71 -9.62 -18.81 -10.00
C ALA A 71 -10.73 -18.05 -10.74
N GLN A 72 -11.99 -18.17 -10.30
CA GLN A 72 -13.12 -17.45 -10.90
C GLN A 72 -13.12 -15.96 -10.55
N ASN A 73 -12.72 -15.61 -9.33
CA ASN A 73 -12.80 -14.24 -8.81
C ASN A 73 -11.47 -13.46 -8.83
N ALA A 74 -10.50 -13.86 -9.66
CA ALA A 74 -9.13 -13.31 -9.67
C ALA A 74 -9.00 -11.77 -9.74
N ARG A 75 -10.02 -11.04 -10.24
CA ARG A 75 -10.05 -9.56 -10.26
C ARG A 75 -10.55 -8.91 -8.97
N SER A 76 -11.35 -9.60 -8.17
CA SER A 76 -11.91 -9.12 -6.90
C SER A 76 -11.27 -9.75 -5.67
N SER A 77 -10.44 -10.78 -5.85
CA SER A 77 -9.78 -11.52 -4.78
C SER A 77 -8.95 -10.65 -3.84
N GLY A 78 -8.88 -11.05 -2.58
CA GLY A 78 -7.95 -10.46 -1.60
C GLY A 78 -6.49 -10.83 -1.87
N PRO A 79 -5.51 -10.08 -1.32
CA PRO A 79 -4.09 -10.46 -1.40
C PRO A 79 -3.82 -11.88 -0.86
N MET A 80 -4.45 -12.28 0.25
CA MET A 80 -4.26 -13.60 0.85
C MET A 80 -4.76 -14.73 -0.07
N GLU A 81 -5.92 -14.52 -0.70
CA GLU A 81 -6.50 -15.44 -1.68
C GLU A 81 -5.60 -15.57 -2.93
N ARG A 82 -5.03 -14.47 -3.42
CA ARG A 82 -4.06 -14.51 -4.54
C ARG A 82 -2.79 -15.28 -4.17
N ILE A 83 -2.29 -15.10 -2.96
CA ILE A 83 -1.14 -15.86 -2.44
C ILE A 83 -1.47 -17.35 -2.41
N PHE A 84 -2.62 -17.72 -1.83
CA PHE A 84 -3.09 -19.10 -1.80
C PHE A 84 -3.22 -19.71 -3.20
N ALA A 85 -3.88 -18.99 -4.13
CA ALA A 85 -4.06 -19.43 -5.51
C ALA A 85 -2.71 -19.63 -6.23
N SER A 86 -1.72 -18.77 -5.96
CA SER A 86 -0.37 -18.95 -6.53
C SER A 86 0.31 -20.23 -6.05
N GLY A 87 0.16 -20.57 -4.76
CA GLY A 87 0.69 -21.80 -4.17
C GLY A 87 0.01 -23.05 -4.72
N MET A 88 -1.32 -23.05 -4.73
CA MET A 88 -2.12 -24.17 -5.25
C MET A 88 -1.88 -24.41 -6.73
N ARG A 89 -1.72 -23.34 -7.53
CA ARG A 89 -1.38 -23.45 -8.95
C ARG A 89 -0.03 -24.12 -9.16
N GLU A 90 0.99 -23.74 -8.41
CA GLU A 90 2.32 -24.36 -8.51
C GLU A 90 2.30 -25.81 -8.00
N TYR A 91 1.55 -26.09 -6.94
CA TYR A 91 1.36 -27.46 -6.44
C TYR A 91 0.73 -28.38 -7.50
N GLN A 92 -0.36 -27.95 -8.13
CA GLN A 92 -1.03 -28.73 -9.17
C GLN A 92 -0.12 -28.95 -10.37
N LYS A 93 0.57 -27.90 -10.82
CA LYS A 93 1.53 -27.95 -11.94
C LYS A 93 2.69 -28.93 -11.70
N LEU A 94 3.23 -28.98 -10.48
CA LEU A 94 4.30 -29.95 -10.16
C LEU A 94 3.75 -31.39 -10.07
N ARG A 95 2.52 -31.55 -9.58
CA ARG A 95 1.83 -32.85 -9.55
C ARG A 95 1.55 -33.38 -10.96
N GLU A 96 1.13 -32.51 -11.89
CA GLU A 96 0.96 -32.84 -13.32
C GLU A 96 2.27 -33.30 -13.97
N ARG A 97 3.41 -32.72 -13.55
CA ARG A 97 4.76 -33.13 -13.97
C ARG A 97 5.24 -34.44 -13.36
N ARG A 98 4.37 -35.16 -12.63
CA ARG A 98 4.67 -36.43 -11.94
C ARG A 98 5.80 -36.31 -10.91
N VAL A 99 5.97 -35.14 -10.29
CA VAL A 99 6.84 -35.01 -9.11
C VAL A 99 6.16 -35.78 -7.97
N THR A 100 6.76 -36.88 -7.55
CA THR A 100 6.22 -37.76 -6.50
C THR A 100 6.73 -37.41 -5.10
N ASP A 101 7.83 -36.67 -5.02
CA ASP A 101 8.37 -36.22 -3.75
C ASP A 101 7.52 -35.10 -3.14
N ALA A 102 6.89 -35.41 -2.02
CA ALA A 102 6.04 -34.48 -1.28
C ALA A 102 6.83 -33.24 -0.82
N SER A 103 8.12 -33.37 -0.52
CA SER A 103 8.93 -32.25 -0.06
C SER A 103 9.13 -31.22 -1.18
N THR A 104 9.46 -31.70 -2.38
CA THR A 104 9.60 -30.86 -3.58
C THR A 104 8.29 -30.17 -3.98
N LEU A 105 7.15 -30.87 -3.86
CA LEU A 105 5.82 -30.30 -4.12
C LEU A 105 5.51 -29.14 -3.15
N MET A 106 5.73 -29.35 -1.85
CA MET A 106 5.48 -28.36 -0.82
C MET A 106 6.42 -27.16 -0.94
N ASP A 107 7.69 -27.39 -1.24
CA ASP A 107 8.66 -26.32 -1.43
C ASP A 107 8.36 -25.48 -2.67
N GLY A 108 7.90 -26.10 -3.76
CA GLY A 108 7.41 -25.38 -4.93
C GLY A 108 6.25 -24.45 -4.60
N ALA A 109 5.23 -24.97 -3.93
CA ALA A 109 4.08 -24.18 -3.48
C ALA A 109 4.51 -23.03 -2.54
N ARG A 110 5.38 -23.30 -1.56
CA ARG A 110 5.91 -22.29 -0.63
C ARG A 110 6.68 -21.19 -1.35
N ARG A 111 7.53 -21.53 -2.33
CA ARG A 111 8.24 -20.53 -3.14
C ARG A 111 7.28 -19.66 -3.93
N ALA A 112 6.26 -20.25 -4.57
CA ALA A 112 5.25 -19.49 -5.29
C ALA A 112 4.47 -18.54 -4.36
N MET A 113 4.05 -19.03 -3.20
CA MET A 113 3.38 -18.21 -2.18
C MET A 113 4.27 -17.05 -1.70
N ARG A 114 5.55 -17.30 -1.40
CA ARG A 114 6.49 -16.24 -0.99
C ARG A 114 6.68 -15.19 -2.08
N ALA A 115 6.83 -15.61 -3.33
CA ALA A 115 6.96 -14.69 -4.46
C ALA A 115 5.68 -13.84 -4.64
N SER A 116 4.50 -14.44 -4.49
CA SER A 116 3.24 -13.71 -4.52
C SER A 116 3.14 -12.75 -3.34
N TYR A 117 3.47 -13.19 -2.13
CA TYR A 117 3.45 -12.36 -0.93
C TYR A 117 4.30 -11.11 -1.09
N GLN A 118 5.53 -11.25 -1.61
CA GLN A 118 6.40 -10.10 -1.82
C GLN A 118 5.77 -9.08 -2.78
N ARG A 119 5.19 -9.53 -3.90
CA ARG A 119 4.50 -8.63 -4.83
C ARG A 119 3.31 -7.92 -4.20
N GLU A 120 2.54 -8.62 -3.38
CA GLU A 120 1.41 -8.03 -2.66
C GLU A 120 1.87 -6.98 -1.65
N VAL A 121 2.98 -7.24 -0.94
CA VAL A 121 3.61 -6.27 -0.05
C VAL A 121 4.07 -5.05 -0.83
N ASP A 122 4.77 -5.21 -1.96
CA ASP A 122 5.25 -4.09 -2.77
C ASP A 122 4.09 -3.19 -3.26
N VAL A 123 2.96 -3.79 -3.65
CA VAL A 123 1.73 -3.07 -4.03
C VAL A 123 1.16 -2.31 -2.82
N VAL A 124 1.11 -2.96 -1.65
CA VAL A 124 0.67 -2.35 -0.40
C VAL A 124 1.69 -1.35 0.15
N GLU A 125 2.92 -1.29 -0.34
CA GLU A 125 3.91 -0.29 0.06
C GLU A 125 3.97 0.93 -0.86
N THR A 126 3.30 0.87 -2.01
CA THR A 126 3.33 1.95 -3.00
C THR A 126 2.87 3.30 -2.40
N ASN A 127 3.61 4.37 -2.67
CA ASN A 127 3.46 5.74 -2.16
C ASN A 127 3.87 6.00 -0.69
N LEU A 128 4.28 4.98 0.08
CA LEU A 128 4.83 5.22 1.43
C LEU A 128 6.14 6.00 1.37
N SER A 129 7.00 5.71 0.39
CA SER A 129 8.26 6.44 0.18
C SER A 129 8.01 7.93 -0.07
N PHE A 130 6.96 8.29 -0.82
CA PHE A 130 6.60 9.69 -1.05
C PHE A 130 6.24 10.40 0.27
N LEU A 131 5.36 9.79 1.08
CA LEU A 131 4.99 10.33 2.39
C LEU A 131 6.21 10.46 3.31
N ALA A 132 7.12 9.49 3.28
CA ALA A 132 8.36 9.54 4.05
C ALA A 132 9.27 10.69 3.61
N SER A 133 9.46 10.88 2.30
CA SER A 133 10.24 11.98 1.74
C SER A 133 9.62 13.34 2.04
N VAL A 134 8.31 13.48 1.92
CA VAL A 134 7.62 14.74 2.28
C VAL A 134 7.81 15.05 3.76
N GLY A 135 7.65 14.05 4.63
CA GLY A 135 7.84 14.20 6.06
C GLY A 135 9.27 14.62 6.43
N SER A 136 10.29 14.08 5.75
CA SER A 136 11.69 14.39 6.05
C SER A 136 12.20 15.68 5.41
N VAL A 137 11.73 16.04 4.22
CA VAL A 137 12.25 17.19 3.45
C VAL A 137 11.50 18.49 3.78
N SER A 138 10.23 18.43 4.18
CA SER A 138 9.43 19.62 4.48
C SER A 138 10.05 20.59 5.52
N PRO A 139 10.74 20.14 6.60
CA PRO A 139 11.39 21.05 7.52
C PRO A 139 12.52 21.86 6.86
N TYR A 140 13.30 21.24 5.97
CA TYR A 140 14.39 21.91 5.26
C TYR A 140 13.86 22.95 4.27
N VAL A 141 12.74 22.65 3.61
CA VAL A 141 12.06 23.60 2.72
C VAL A 141 11.54 24.80 3.50
N GLY A 142 10.97 24.59 4.70
CA GLY A 142 10.57 25.67 5.60
C GLY A 142 11.76 26.50 6.08
N LEU A 143 12.84 25.86 6.52
CA LEU A 143 14.08 26.52 6.94
C LEU A 143 14.67 27.39 5.82
N PHE A 144 14.69 26.89 4.58
CA PHE A 144 15.12 27.66 3.41
C PHE A 144 14.34 28.98 3.28
N GLY A 145 13.01 28.92 3.43
CA GLY A 145 12.17 30.13 3.42
C GLY A 145 12.58 31.13 4.51
N THR A 146 12.90 30.66 5.71
CA THR A 146 13.32 31.54 6.82
C THR A 146 14.73 32.12 6.68
N VAL A 147 15.63 31.46 5.96
CA VAL A 147 17.00 31.96 5.71
C VAL A 147 17.01 33.00 4.58
N TRP A 148 16.09 32.86 3.62
CA TRP A 148 16.00 33.76 2.48
C TRP A 148 15.20 35.03 2.78
N GLY A 149 14.09 34.89 3.53
CA GLY A 149 13.17 35.99 3.87
C GLY A 149 13.77 36.98 4.85
#